data_AF-A0A0F2RZF6-F1
#
_entry.id   AF-A0A0F2RZF6-F1
#
_cell.length_a   1.000
_cell.length_b   1.000
_cell.length_c   1.000
_cell.angle_alpha   90.00
_cell.angle_beta   90.00
_cell.angle_gamma   90.00
#
_symmetry.space_group_name_H-M   'P 1'
#
loop_
_entity.id
_entity.type
_entity.pdbx_description
1 polymer ?
#
loop_
_entity_poly.entity_id
_entity_poly.type
_entity_poly.pdbx_seq_one_letter_code
_entity_poly.pdbx_strand_id
1 'polypeptide(L)'
;MSDPRSVTVLGCTGSIGASTLDLLRRNKDAYRVEALSAHRNVAELAALAREFDARVAVIADPDLYASLAEALAGSGITPAAGPAALVEA
;
A
#
# COMPACT_ATOMS: atom_id res chain seq x y z
N MET A 1 -13.53 -18.52 -14.68
CA MET A 1 -13.53 -17.21 -14.01
C MET A 1 -12.09 -16.74 -14.04
N SER A 2 -11.79 -15.56 -14.59
CA SER A 2 -10.41 -15.05 -14.58
C SER A 2 -10.05 -14.63 -13.17
N ASP A 3 -8.86 -15.00 -12.71
CA ASP A 3 -8.35 -14.57 -11.41
C ASP A 3 -8.26 -13.04 -11.34
N PRO A 4 -8.53 -12.43 -10.17
CA PRO A 4 -8.41 -10.99 -9.97
C PRO A 4 -6.97 -10.54 -10.28
N ARG A 5 -6.84 -9.41 -10.96
CA ARG A 5 -5.52 -8.90 -11.37
C ARG A 5 -4.82 -8.27 -10.17
N SER A 6 -3.58 -8.70 -9.93
CA SER A 6 -2.72 -8.08 -8.93
C SER A 6 -2.25 -6.69 -9.38
N VAL A 7 -2.32 -5.71 -8.49
CA VAL A 7 -1.92 -4.32 -8.73
C VAL A 7 -1.02 -3.83 -7.60
N THR A 8 0.10 -3.21 -7.98
CA THR A 8 0.97 -2.45 -7.08
C THR A 8 0.81 -0.96 -7.38
N VAL A 9 0.58 -0.14 -6.35
CA VAL A 9 0.43 1.31 -6.49
C VAL A 9 1.58 2.02 -5.79
N LEU A 10 2.50 2.55 -6.60
CA LEU A 10 3.63 3.32 -6.11
C LEU A 10 3.23 4.80 -5.97
N GLY A 11 3.24 5.33 -4.75
CA GLY A 11 2.77 6.69 -4.47
C GLY A 11 1.25 6.80 -4.33
N CYS A 12 0.64 5.91 -3.53
CA CYS A 12 -0.80 5.80 -3.36
C CYS A 12 -1.45 7.04 -2.72
N THR A 13 -0.68 7.87 -2.01
CA THR A 13 -1.11 9.12 -1.38
C THR A 13 -0.97 10.35 -2.29
N GLY A 14 -0.50 10.16 -3.53
CA GLY A 14 -0.48 11.21 -4.56
C GLY A 14 -1.83 11.33 -5.29
N SER A 15 -2.01 12.37 -6.11
CA SER A 15 -3.25 12.60 -6.87
C SER A 15 -3.61 11.43 -7.79
N ILE A 16 -2.62 10.88 -8.49
CA ILE A 16 -2.80 9.70 -9.36
C ILE A 16 -3.10 8.46 -8.51
N GLY A 17 -2.31 8.22 -7.46
CA GLY A 17 -2.51 7.09 -6.55
C GLY A 17 -3.91 7.06 -5.94
N ALA A 18 -4.39 8.19 -5.41
CA ALA A 18 -5.72 8.32 -4.85
C ALA A 18 -6.82 8.06 -5.90
N SER A 19 -6.65 8.55 -7.12
CA SER A 19 -7.59 8.28 -8.23
C SER A 19 -7.59 6.81 -8.64
N THR A 20 -6.42 6.19 -8.70
CA THR A 20 -6.27 4.75 -8.97
C THR A 20 -6.95 3.91 -7.90
N LEU A 21 -6.77 4.27 -6.62
CA LEU A 21 -7.43 3.60 -5.51
C LEU A 21 -8.95 3.76 -5.55
N ASP A 22 -9.47 4.92 -5.97
CA ASP A 22 -10.92 5.08 -6.14
C ASP A 22 -11.49 4.13 -7.21
N LEU A 23 -10.77 3.88 -8.30
CA LEU A 23 -11.16 2.88 -9.30
C LEU A 23 -11.09 1.45 -8.75
N LEU A 24 -10.05 1.13 -7.96
CA LEU A 24 -9.90 -0.16 -7.30
C LEU A 24 -11.03 -0.41 -6.28
N ARG A 25 -11.46 0.60 -5.51
CA ARG A 25 -12.61 0.51 -4.58
C ARG A 25 -13.90 0.11 -5.26
N ARG A 26 -14.13 0.61 -6.47
CA ARG A 26 -15.35 0.33 -7.25
C ARG A 26 -15.32 -1.06 -7.90
N ASN A 27 -14.15 -1.69 -7.97
CA ASN A 27 -13.94 -2.95 -8.70
C ASN A 27 -13.16 -3.98 -7.85
N LYS A 28 -13.45 -4.09 -6.54
CA LYS A 28 -12.72 -4.97 -5.62
C LYS A 28 -12.69 -6.45 -6.03
N ASP A 29 -13.69 -6.92 -6.77
CA ASP A 29 -13.74 -8.31 -7.25
C ASP A 29 -12.80 -8.59 -8.44
N ALA A 30 -12.42 -7.53 -9.18
CA ALA A 30 -11.58 -7.65 -10.36
C ALA A 30 -10.09 -7.44 -10.09
N TYR A 31 -9.74 -6.85 -8.94
CA TYR A 31 -8.38 -6.43 -8.60
C TYR A 31 -8.01 -6.78 -7.17
N ARG A 32 -6.77 -7.22 -6.99
CA ARG A 32 -6.15 -7.43 -5.69
C ARG A 32 -4.96 -6.48 -5.54
N VAL A 33 -4.87 -5.80 -4.40
CA VAL A 33 -3.72 -4.93 -4.12
C VAL A 33 -2.61 -5.77 -3.51
N GLU A 34 -1.46 -5.87 -4.19
CA GLU A 34 -0.29 -6.58 -3.66
C GLU A 34 0.55 -5.65 -2.79
N ALA A 35 0.92 -4.48 -3.32
CA ALA A 35 1.71 -3.51 -2.59
C ALA A 35 1.21 -2.08 -2.78
N LEU A 36 1.32 -1.29 -1.70
CA LEU A 36 1.11 0.15 -1.72
C LEU A 36 2.37 0.85 -1.23
N SER A 37 2.73 1.97 -1.83
CA SER A 37 3.80 2.81 -1.29
C SER A 37 3.41 4.28 -1.13
N ALA A 38 4.02 4.95 -0.15
CA ALA A 38 3.87 6.38 0.07
C ALA A 38 5.23 7.01 0.39
N HIS A 39 5.36 8.33 0.21
CA HIS A 39 6.61 9.01 0.53
C HIS A 39 6.79 9.20 2.04
N ARG A 40 5.87 9.93 2.67
CA ARG A 40 5.92 10.29 4.11
C ARG A 40 4.61 10.14 4.89
N ASN A 41 3.47 9.92 4.22
CA ASN A 41 2.17 9.86 4.90
C ASN A 41 1.86 8.45 5.40
N VAL A 42 2.43 8.10 6.57
CA VAL A 42 2.26 6.78 7.20
C VAL A 42 0.80 6.49 7.55
N ALA A 43 0.10 7.46 8.12
CA ALA A 43 -1.28 7.28 8.59
C ALA A 43 -2.21 6.91 7.42
N GLU A 44 -2.11 7.65 6.31
CA GLU A 44 -2.89 7.36 5.11
C GLU A 44 -2.46 6.04 4.46
N LEU A 45 -1.16 5.76 4.35
CA LEU A 45 -0.66 4.49 3.82
C LEU A 45 -1.21 3.29 4.62
N ALA A 46 -1.16 3.36 5.95
CA ALA A 46 -1.61 2.27 6.81
C ALA A 46 -3.14 2.09 6.77
N ALA A 47 -3.91 3.17 6.62
CA ALA A 47 -5.35 3.12 6.45
C ALA A 47 -5.71 2.46 5.11
N LEU A 48 -5.06 2.88 4.02
CA LEU A 48 -5.27 2.32 2.69
C LEU A 48 -4.84 0.85 2.63
N ALA A 49 -3.66 0.51 3.17
CA ALA A 49 -3.19 -0.87 3.18
C ALA A 49 -4.18 -1.81 3.86
N ARG A 50 -4.80 -1.40 4.98
CA ARG A 50 -5.87 -2.17 5.62
C ARG A 50 -7.15 -2.24 4.79
N GLU A 51 -7.55 -1.13 4.19
CA GLU A 51 -8.80 -1.06 3.42
C GLU A 51 -8.80 -2.01 2.20
N PHE A 52 -7.63 -2.20 1.61
CA PHE A 52 -7.41 -3.04 0.43
C PHE A 52 -6.79 -4.39 0.74
N ASP A 53 -6.58 -4.71 2.02
CA ASP A 53 -5.89 -5.93 2.48
C ASP A 53 -4.56 -6.17 1.72
N ALA A 54 -3.79 -5.08 1.57
CA ALA A 54 -2.54 -5.09 0.84
C ALA A 54 -1.54 -6.04 1.51
N ARG A 55 -0.78 -6.81 0.74
CA ARG A 55 0.22 -7.73 1.29
C ARG A 55 1.41 -6.98 1.89
N VAL A 56 1.84 -5.90 1.23
CA VAL A 56 3.00 -5.10 1.62
C VAL A 56 2.66 -3.61 1.58
N ALA A 57 3.15 -2.87 2.57
CA ALA A 57 3.10 -1.41 2.59
C ALA A 57 4.51 -0.86 2.69
N VAL A 58 4.91 -0.01 1.73
CA VAL A 58 6.27 0.54 1.65
C VAL A 58 6.26 2.05 1.91
N ILE A 59 6.96 2.51 2.93
CA ILE A 59 7.21 3.94 3.13
C ILE A 59 8.58 4.31 2.57
N ALA A 60 8.66 5.31 1.69
CA ALA A 60 9.93 5.66 1.04
C ALA A 60 10.95 6.22 2.03
N ASP A 61 10.48 6.89 3.09
CA ASP A 61 11.29 7.44 4.17
C ASP A 61 11.63 6.36 5.23
N PRO A 62 12.90 5.94 5.35
CA PRO A 62 13.32 4.91 6.32
C PRO A 62 13.04 5.28 7.78
N ASP A 63 13.07 6.58 8.12
CA ASP A 63 12.87 7.05 9.49
C ASP A 63 11.43 6.84 9.97
N LEU A 64 10.51 6.61 9.03
CA LEU A 64 9.09 6.38 9.30
C LEU A 64 8.71 4.90 9.37
N TYR A 65 9.67 3.98 9.23
CA TYR A 65 9.43 2.54 9.32
C TYR A 65 8.75 2.15 10.63
N ALA A 66 9.26 2.63 11.76
CA ALA A 66 8.74 2.28 13.08
C ALA A 66 7.26 2.69 13.22
N SER A 67 6.94 3.92 12.79
CA SER A 67 5.57 4.42 12.77
C SER A 67 4.66 3.60 11.86
N LEU A 68 5.15 3.17 10.69
CA LEU A 68 4.39 2.31 9.78
C LEU A 68 4.16 0.92 10.37
N ALA A 69 5.19 0.33 10.98
CA ALA A 69 5.10 -0.99 11.59
C ALA A 69 4.12 -1.01 12.78
N GLU A 70 4.19 0.00 13.66
CA GLU A 70 3.22 0.19 14.73
C GLU A 70 1.81 0.40 14.16
N ALA A 71 1.70 1.30 13.18
CA ALA A 71 0.45 1.56 12.51
C ALA A 71 -0.05 0.39 11.67
N LEU A 72 0.67 -0.71 11.47
CA LEU A 72 0.22 -1.94 10.80
C LEU A 72 0.23 -3.17 11.73
N ALA A 73 0.51 -2.97 13.01
CA ALA A 73 0.50 -4.05 13.99
C ALA A 73 -0.86 -4.74 14.01
N GLY A 74 -0.84 -6.07 13.97
CA GLY A 74 -2.05 -6.91 14.01
C GLY A 74 -2.86 -6.99 12.71
N SER A 75 -2.47 -6.31 11.63
CA SER A 75 -3.19 -6.42 10.34
C SER A 75 -2.69 -7.55 9.43
N GLY A 76 -1.54 -8.17 9.73
CA GLY A 76 -0.93 -9.19 8.86
C GLY A 76 -0.23 -8.63 7.62
N ILE A 77 -0.22 -7.32 7.46
CA ILE A 77 0.42 -6.59 6.35
C ILE A 77 1.90 -6.41 6.67
N THR A 78 2.77 -6.64 5.69
CA THR A 78 4.23 -6.49 5.89
C THR A 78 4.63 -5.03 5.71
N PRO A 79 5.10 -4.32 6.75
CA PRO A 79 5.69 -3.00 6.60
C PRO A 79 7.10 -3.13 6.01
N ALA A 80 7.44 -2.26 5.07
CA ALA A 80 8.80 -2.11 4.54
C ALA A 80 9.14 -0.63 4.36
N ALA A 81 10.42 -0.29 4.33
CA ALA A 81 10.85 1.10 4.15
C ALA A 81 12.12 1.27 3.33
N GLY A 82 12.24 2.44 2.72
CA GLY A 82 13.41 2.86 1.96
C GLY A 82 13.38 2.48 0.47
N PRO A 83 14.38 2.97 -0.30
CA PRO A 83 14.44 2.78 -1.74
C PRO A 83 14.64 1.32 -2.17
N ALA A 84 15.32 0.51 -1.35
CA ALA A 84 15.47 -0.93 -1.63
C ALA A 84 14.11 -1.65 -1.56
N ALA A 85 13.32 -1.37 -0.51
CA ALA A 85 11.98 -1.93 -0.37
C ALA A 85 11.02 -1.48 -1.49
N LEU A 86 11.22 -0.29 -2.06
CA LEU A 86 10.44 0.19 -3.19
C LEU A 86 10.75 -0.56 -4.49
N VAL A 87 11.97 -1.08 -4.65
CA VAL A 87 12.38 -1.86 -5.84
C VAL A 87 11.92 -3.31 -5.74
N GLU A 88 11.78 -3.85 -4.53
CA GLU A 88 11.35 -5.24 -4.29
C GLU A 88 9.82 -5.43 -4.27
N ALA A 89 9.05 -4.33 -4.21
CA ALA A 89 7.58 -4.32 -4.11
C ALA A 89 6.85 -4.29 -5.46
#